data_AF-A0A228QKV2-F1
#
_entry.id   AF-A0A228QKV2-F1
#
_cell.length_a   1.000
_cell.length_b   1.000
_cell.length_c   1.000
_cell.angle_alpha   90.00
_cell.angle_beta   90.00
_cell.angle_gamma   90.00
#
_symmetry.space_group_name_H-M   'P 1'
#
loop_
_entity.id
_entity.type
_entity.pdbx_description
1 polymer ?
#
loop_
_entity_poly.entity_id
_entity_poly.type
_entity_poly.pdbx_seq_one_letter_code
_entity_poly.pdbx_strand_id
1 'polypeptide(L)'
;MSITSSVIWWTFCIAAVATAATAFAAVDAPASVRLSNGRELQQYEKRLVEVDAGRHRTSAVRLPVALRRAVASASSIGFPSASSRTIDGKEFVLIVVNQSSSRNPMGYCGAGEESTLYVLQINGDAAASSYAMPVQSCLDSVSLDTDGDNRSPYLAIEWIDDPMGFKVSWTNIDDAGPATREYRYDGRAFVERKR
;
A
#
# COMPACT_ATOMS: atom_id res chain seq x y z
N MET A 1 -84.82 -7.49 5.44
CA MET A 1 -84.15 -6.86 4.28
C MET A 1 -83.78 -5.45 4.71
N SER A 2 -82.50 -5.20 4.96
CA SER A 2 -81.92 -3.88 5.26
C SER A 2 -80.46 -3.88 4.81
N ILE A 3 -80.00 -2.67 4.47
CA ILE A 3 -78.98 -2.32 3.49
C ILE A 3 -77.66 -1.91 4.19
N THR A 4 -76.55 -2.33 3.58
CA THR A 4 -75.15 -1.82 3.50
C THR A 4 -74.59 -0.77 4.47
N SER A 5 -73.27 -0.86 4.72
CA SER A 5 -72.24 0.23 4.74
C SER A 5 -71.16 -0.11 5.80
N SER A 6 -69.85 0.13 5.66
CA SER A 6 -68.93 0.57 4.60
C SER A 6 -67.53 0.28 5.15
N VAL A 7 -66.65 -0.31 4.34
CA VAL A 7 -65.25 -0.59 4.70
C VAL A 7 -64.42 0.61 4.26
N ILE A 8 -63.89 1.37 5.22
CA ILE A 8 -62.96 2.47 4.96
C ILE A 8 -61.57 1.94 5.27
N TRP A 9 -60.80 1.61 4.23
CA TRP A 9 -59.40 1.23 4.36
C TRP A 9 -58.54 2.41 3.90
N TRP A 10 -58.02 3.19 4.86
CA TRP A 10 -57.06 4.25 4.58
C TRP A 10 -55.70 3.65 4.28
N THR A 11 -55.22 3.85 3.05
CA THR A 11 -53.85 3.57 2.64
C THR A 11 -53.01 4.83 2.92
N PHE A 12 -52.16 4.77 3.94
CA PHE A 12 -51.12 5.78 4.17
C PHE A 12 -49.91 5.47 3.29
N CYS A 13 -49.68 6.28 2.26
CA CYS A 13 -48.41 6.29 1.53
C CYS A 13 -47.36 7.07 2.36
N ILE A 14 -46.48 6.36 3.05
CA ILE A 14 -45.30 6.95 3.68
C ILE A 14 -44.22 7.11 2.60
N ALA A 15 -43.94 8.36 2.22
CA ALA A 15 -42.82 8.67 1.35
C ALA A 15 -41.50 8.49 2.14
N ALA A 16 -40.75 7.45 1.81
CA ALA A 16 -39.41 7.25 2.33
C ALA A 16 -38.46 8.25 1.66
N VAL A 17 -38.05 9.29 2.40
CA VAL A 17 -36.94 10.15 2.01
C VAL A 17 -35.66 9.33 2.20
N ALA A 18 -35.13 8.79 1.11
CA ALA A 18 -33.83 8.14 1.12
C ALA A 18 -32.75 9.23 1.28
N THR A 19 -32.28 9.44 2.51
CA THR A 19 -31.01 10.14 2.74
C THR A 19 -29.89 9.27 2.20
N ALA A 20 -29.45 9.55 0.98
CA ALA A 20 -28.24 8.96 0.42
C ALA A 20 -27.04 9.41 1.26
N ALA A 21 -26.64 8.58 2.21
CA ALA A 21 -25.36 8.70 2.87
C ALA A 21 -24.28 8.43 1.81
N THR A 22 -23.60 9.48 1.35
CA THR A 22 -22.40 9.32 0.53
C THR A 22 -21.32 8.75 1.45
N ALA A 23 -21.17 7.43 1.47
CA ALA A 23 -19.99 6.80 2.02
C ALA A 23 -18.80 7.26 1.17
N PHE A 24 -17.90 8.06 1.75
CA PHE A 24 -16.63 8.39 1.11
C PHE A 24 -15.83 7.09 0.99
N ALA A 25 -15.63 6.59 -0.23
CA ALA A 25 -14.85 5.40 -0.47
C ALA A 25 -13.40 5.63 0.01
N ALA A 26 -12.88 4.70 0.81
CA ALA A 26 -11.49 4.71 1.20
C ALA A 26 -10.61 4.61 -0.05
N VAL A 27 -9.51 5.37 -0.10
CA VAL A 27 -8.57 5.31 -1.22
C VAL A 27 -7.60 4.15 -0.96
N ASP A 28 -7.83 3.03 -1.65
CA ASP A 28 -7.00 1.84 -1.54
C ASP A 28 -5.64 2.01 -2.23
N ALA A 29 -4.63 1.32 -1.70
CA ALA A 29 -3.36 1.19 -2.38
C ALA A 29 -3.49 0.25 -3.61
N PRO A 30 -2.66 0.45 -4.65
CA PRO A 30 -2.56 -0.47 -5.78
C PRO A 30 -2.37 -1.94 -5.36
N ALA A 31 -2.99 -2.85 -6.09
CA ALA A 31 -2.84 -4.30 -5.89
C ALA A 31 -1.65 -4.91 -6.65
N SER A 32 -1.13 -4.19 -7.64
CA SER A 32 0.00 -4.59 -8.48
C SER A 32 0.80 -3.37 -8.94
N VAL A 33 2.00 -3.62 -9.46
CA VAL A 33 2.89 -2.61 -10.05
C VAL A 33 3.14 -2.94 -11.51
N ARG A 34 2.81 -2.00 -12.39
CA ARG A 34 3.11 -2.07 -13.81
C ARG A 34 4.61 -1.86 -14.05
N LEU A 35 5.25 -2.86 -14.64
CA LEU A 35 6.64 -2.83 -15.07
C LEU A 35 6.78 -2.17 -16.45
N SER A 36 7.98 -1.68 -16.75
CA SER A 36 8.36 -1.03 -18.01
C SER A 36 8.10 -1.90 -19.23
N ASN A 37 8.24 -3.22 -19.07
CA ASN A 37 7.99 -4.23 -20.09
C ASN A 37 6.49 -4.56 -20.28
N GLY A 38 5.59 -3.88 -19.57
CA GLY A 38 4.14 -4.07 -19.65
C GLY A 38 3.59 -5.24 -18.83
N ARG A 39 4.45 -5.96 -18.10
CA ARG A 39 4.03 -7.00 -17.14
C ARG A 39 3.69 -6.38 -15.79
N GLU A 40 3.05 -7.15 -14.93
CA GLU A 40 2.63 -6.68 -13.60
C GLU A 40 3.31 -7.47 -12.51
N LEU A 41 3.96 -6.78 -11.58
CA LEU A 41 4.45 -7.35 -10.34
C LEU A 41 3.32 -7.35 -9.31
N GLN A 42 3.02 -8.49 -8.72
CA GLN A 42 2.00 -8.60 -7.67
C GLN A 42 2.37 -9.65 -6.62
N GLN A 43 1.66 -9.64 -5.50
CA GLN A 43 1.72 -10.72 -4.53
C GLN A 43 0.83 -11.88 -4.99
N TYR A 44 1.36 -13.11 -4.93
CA TYR A 44 0.55 -14.32 -5.02
C TYR A 44 0.97 -15.25 -3.89
N GLU A 45 0.03 -15.54 -2.99
CA GLU A 45 0.28 -16.22 -1.73
C GLU A 45 1.45 -15.55 -0.96
N LYS A 46 2.55 -16.28 -0.77
CA LYS A 46 3.72 -15.89 0.02
C LYS A 46 4.92 -15.58 -0.89
N ARG A 47 4.66 -15.12 -2.12
CA ARG A 47 5.66 -14.85 -3.16
C ARG A 47 5.32 -13.59 -3.95
N LEU A 48 6.36 -12.98 -4.51
CA LEU A 48 6.21 -12.01 -5.59
C LEU A 48 6.22 -12.75 -6.92
N VAL A 49 5.25 -12.42 -7.77
CA VAL A 49 5.12 -12.97 -9.11
C VAL A 49 5.01 -11.84 -10.11
N GLU A 50 5.50 -12.12 -11.31
CA GLU A 50 5.29 -11.29 -12.48
C GLU A 50 4.23 -11.95 -13.37
N VAL A 51 3.23 -11.17 -13.75
CA VAL A 51 2.09 -11.58 -14.57
C VAL A 51 2.19 -10.92 -15.94
N ASP A 52 2.27 -11.75 -16.97
CA ASP A 52 2.11 -11.36 -18.37
C ASP A 52 0.69 -11.73 -18.81
N ALA A 53 -0.21 -10.75 -18.71
CA ALA A 53 -1.62 -10.93 -19.08
C ALA A 53 -1.79 -11.23 -20.57
N GLY A 54 -0.94 -10.67 -21.44
CA GLY A 54 -1.01 -10.87 -22.89
C GLY A 54 -0.63 -12.29 -23.31
N ARG A 55 0.24 -12.96 -22.54
CA ARG A 55 0.64 -14.36 -22.77
C ARG A 55 0.05 -15.36 -21.77
N HIS A 56 -0.85 -14.91 -20.88
CA HIS A 56 -1.43 -15.68 -19.80
C HIS A 56 -0.38 -16.45 -18.97
N ARG A 57 0.76 -15.81 -18.69
CA ARG A 57 1.88 -16.43 -17.99
C ARG A 57 2.15 -15.74 -16.67
N THR A 58 2.29 -16.54 -15.62
CA THR A 58 2.75 -16.09 -14.31
C THR A 58 4.09 -16.74 -14.00
N SER A 59 5.06 -15.95 -13.55
CA SER A 59 6.39 -16.45 -13.19
C SER A 59 6.82 -15.90 -11.83
N ALA A 60 7.40 -16.74 -10.97
CA ALA A 60 7.91 -16.30 -9.68
C ALA A 60 9.14 -15.41 -9.87
N VAL A 61 9.20 -14.29 -9.14
CA VAL A 61 10.36 -13.41 -9.15
C VAL A 61 11.46 -14.00 -8.27
N ARG A 62 12.68 -14.07 -8.80
CA ARG A 62 13.84 -14.55 -8.06
C ARG A 62 14.34 -13.47 -7.09
N LEU A 63 14.26 -13.76 -5.79
CA LEU A 63 14.66 -12.85 -4.71
C LEU A 63 15.90 -13.39 -3.97
N PRO A 64 16.82 -12.52 -3.52
CA PRO A 64 17.86 -12.88 -2.56
C PRO A 64 17.28 -13.55 -1.31
N VAL A 65 18.05 -14.43 -0.67
CA VAL A 65 17.56 -15.29 0.43
C VAL A 65 16.89 -14.51 1.55
N ALA A 66 17.46 -13.38 1.98
CA ALA A 66 16.90 -12.54 3.04
C ALA A 66 15.53 -11.97 2.66
N LEU A 67 15.43 -11.31 1.50
CA LEU A 67 14.18 -10.72 1.00
C LEU A 67 13.13 -11.80 0.72
N ARG A 68 13.53 -12.95 0.17
CA ARG A 68 12.63 -14.09 -0.05
C ARG A 68 12.00 -14.57 1.25
N ARG A 69 12.79 -14.64 2.34
CA ARG A 69 12.26 -15.01 3.66
C ARG A 69 11.31 -13.95 4.20
N ALA A 70 11.67 -12.67 4.07
CA ALA A 70 10.80 -11.57 4.50
C ALA A 70 9.42 -11.65 3.80
N VAL A 71 9.42 -11.74 2.46
CA VAL A 71 8.21 -11.92 1.64
C VAL A 71 7.44 -13.19 2.03
N ALA A 72 8.12 -14.31 2.23
CA ALA A 72 7.48 -15.57 2.59
C ALA A 72 6.90 -15.56 4.03
N SER A 73 7.42 -14.73 4.92
CA SER A 73 6.91 -14.56 6.29
C SER A 73 5.84 -13.49 6.42
N ALA A 74 5.63 -12.67 5.38
CA ALA A 74 4.78 -11.50 5.44
C ALA A 74 3.32 -11.84 5.76
N SER A 75 2.66 -11.01 6.55
CA SER A 75 1.20 -11.03 6.70
C SER A 75 0.53 -10.52 5.42
N SER A 76 1.09 -9.46 4.84
CA SER A 76 0.63 -8.83 3.61
C SER A 76 1.79 -8.10 2.90
N ILE A 77 1.62 -7.80 1.62
CA ILE A 77 2.53 -6.92 0.86
C ILE A 77 1.72 -5.76 0.28
N GLY A 78 2.15 -4.54 0.59
CA GLY A 78 1.60 -3.31 0.04
C GLY A 78 2.40 -2.79 -1.15
N PHE A 79 1.71 -2.13 -2.08
CA PHE A 79 2.34 -1.43 -3.19
C PHE A 79 2.05 0.07 -3.09
N PRO A 80 3.02 0.91 -2.71
CA PRO A 80 2.85 2.36 -2.65
C PRO A 80 2.50 3.03 -4.00
N SER A 81 2.85 2.39 -5.12
CA SER A 81 2.63 2.94 -6.45
C SER A 81 2.22 1.86 -7.44
N ALA A 82 1.32 2.21 -8.36
CA ALA A 82 0.85 1.31 -9.42
C ALA A 82 1.87 1.17 -10.56
N SER A 83 2.97 1.92 -10.55
CA SER A 83 3.98 1.90 -11.59
C SER A 83 5.40 1.86 -11.03
N SER A 84 6.26 1.15 -11.78
CA SER A 84 7.71 1.19 -11.61
C SER A 84 8.29 2.55 -12.05
N ARG A 85 9.53 2.82 -11.65
CA ARG A 85 10.29 3.99 -12.13
C ARG A 85 11.62 3.54 -12.70
N THR A 86 11.99 4.12 -13.85
CA THR A 86 13.30 3.91 -14.45
C THR A 86 14.20 5.09 -14.10
N ILE A 87 15.33 4.81 -13.44
CA ILE A 87 16.32 5.80 -13.03
C ILE A 87 17.68 5.30 -13.51
N ASP A 88 18.40 6.11 -14.28
CA ASP A 88 19.71 5.75 -14.86
C ASP A 88 19.70 4.39 -15.60
N GLY A 89 18.61 4.11 -16.32
CA GLY A 89 18.42 2.86 -17.07
C GLY A 89 18.12 1.62 -16.21
N LYS A 90 17.98 1.77 -14.89
CA LYS A 90 17.58 0.69 -13.96
C LYS A 90 16.12 0.86 -13.57
N GLU A 91 15.37 -0.22 -13.55
CA GLU A 91 13.96 -0.21 -13.17
C GLU A 91 13.81 -0.51 -11.68
N PHE A 92 13.02 0.31 -10.98
CA PHE A 92 12.80 0.23 -9.55
C PHE A 92 11.30 0.13 -9.21
N VAL A 93 11.01 -0.60 -8.15
CA VAL A 93 9.65 -0.78 -7.59
C VAL A 93 9.70 -0.57 -6.07
N LEU A 94 8.67 0.09 -5.52
CA LEU A 94 8.45 0.16 -4.08
C LEU A 94 7.52 -0.97 -3.65
N ILE A 95 7.91 -1.70 -2.61
CA ILE A 95 7.02 -2.63 -1.91
C ILE A 95 7.11 -2.40 -0.41
N VAL A 96 6.02 -2.61 0.30
CA VAL A 96 5.99 -2.63 1.76
C VAL A 96 5.72 -4.06 2.20
N VAL A 97 6.62 -4.63 2.97
CA VAL A 97 6.45 -5.97 3.54
C VAL A 97 6.00 -5.81 4.98
N ASN A 98 4.82 -6.33 5.30
CA ASN A 98 4.26 -6.26 6.64
C ASN A 98 4.46 -7.56 7.41
N GLN A 99 4.76 -7.43 8.70
CA GLN A 99 4.86 -8.53 9.63
C GLN A 99 3.97 -8.23 10.83
N SER A 100 3.17 -9.20 11.26
CA SER A 100 2.34 -9.02 12.45
C SER A 100 3.22 -8.72 13.67
N SER A 101 2.88 -7.66 14.40
CA SER A 101 3.55 -7.29 15.65
C SER A 101 3.04 -8.20 16.77
N SER A 102 3.72 -9.33 16.97
CA SER A 102 3.36 -10.30 18.03
C SER A 102 3.59 -9.78 19.44
N ARG A 103 4.42 -8.73 19.60
CA ARG A 103 4.80 -8.16 20.89
C ARG A 103 3.84 -7.08 21.38
N ASN A 104 3.28 -6.29 20.48
CA ASN A 104 2.29 -5.27 20.84
C ASN A 104 1.32 -4.98 19.67
N PRO A 105 0.40 -5.91 19.35
CA PRO A 105 -0.49 -5.77 18.19
C PRO A 105 -1.52 -4.63 18.33
N MET A 106 -1.77 -4.15 19.56
CA MET A 106 -2.63 -2.99 19.84
C MET A 106 -1.80 -1.71 20.08
N GLY A 107 -0.52 -1.72 19.67
CA GLY A 107 0.40 -0.61 19.84
C GLY A 107 0.10 0.58 18.95
N TYR A 108 1.06 1.50 18.89
CA TYR A 108 0.88 2.84 18.31
C TYR A 108 0.38 2.84 16.87
N CYS A 109 0.80 1.86 16.06
CA CYS A 109 0.53 1.84 14.64
C CYS A 109 -0.89 1.40 14.24
N GLY A 110 -1.77 1.05 15.20
CA GLY A 110 -3.21 0.79 15.02
C GLY A 110 -3.60 -0.46 14.22
N ALA A 111 -2.78 -0.84 13.24
CA ALA A 111 -2.92 -2.04 12.39
C ALA A 111 -2.24 -3.27 12.99
N GLY A 112 -1.42 -3.11 14.04
CA GLY A 112 -0.70 -4.22 14.66
C GLY A 112 0.36 -4.85 13.76
N GLU A 113 0.90 -4.10 12.80
CA GLU A 113 1.90 -4.58 11.85
C GLU A 113 3.17 -3.71 11.87
N GLU A 114 4.31 -4.40 11.89
CA GLU A 114 5.62 -3.83 11.63
C GLU A 114 5.85 -3.85 10.10
N SER A 115 6.10 -2.69 9.51
CA SER A 115 6.21 -2.55 8.05
C SER A 115 7.60 -2.11 7.64
N THR A 116 8.19 -2.80 6.67
CA THR A 116 9.47 -2.42 6.05
C THR A 116 9.25 -2.07 4.59
N LEU A 117 9.63 -0.86 4.20
CA LEU A 117 9.73 -0.45 2.80
C LEU A 117 10.97 -1.06 2.18
N TYR A 118 10.82 -1.65 1.00
CA TYR A 118 11.92 -2.06 0.13
C TYR A 118 11.82 -1.33 -1.20
N VAL A 119 12.95 -0.80 -1.65
CA VAL A 119 13.12 -0.38 -3.05
C VAL A 119 13.82 -1.51 -3.80
N LEU A 120 13.08 -2.16 -4.67
CA LEU A 120 13.57 -3.29 -5.45
C LEU A 120 14.07 -2.82 -6.81
N GLN A 121 15.30 -3.16 -7.17
CA GLN A 121 15.76 -3.08 -8.55
C GLN A 121 15.35 -4.37 -9.28
N ILE A 122 14.66 -4.20 -10.40
CA ILE A 122 14.21 -5.28 -11.28
C ILE A 122 15.29 -5.56 -12.33
N ASN A 123 15.68 -6.83 -12.47
CA ASN A 123 16.66 -7.32 -13.44
C ASN A 123 16.14 -8.60 -14.09
N GLY A 124 15.38 -8.45 -15.18
CA GLY A 124 14.72 -9.58 -15.85
C GLY A 124 13.67 -10.23 -14.94
N ASP A 125 13.84 -11.51 -14.62
CA ASP A 125 12.99 -12.29 -13.71
C ASP A 125 13.48 -12.28 -12.26
N ALA A 126 14.48 -11.45 -11.93
CA ALA A 126 15.02 -11.30 -10.59
C ALA A 126 14.79 -9.88 -10.05
N ALA A 127 14.64 -9.78 -8.72
CA ALA A 127 14.58 -8.49 -8.03
C ALA A 127 15.44 -8.52 -6.78
N ALA A 128 16.20 -7.45 -6.54
CA ALA A 128 17.04 -7.29 -5.36
C ALA A 128 16.75 -5.97 -4.67
N SER A 129 16.85 -5.93 -3.35
CA SER A 129 16.72 -4.69 -2.59
C SER A 129 17.94 -3.80 -2.84
N SER A 130 17.69 -2.60 -3.36
CA SER A 130 18.67 -1.51 -3.44
C SER A 130 18.61 -0.60 -2.20
N TYR A 131 17.48 -0.63 -1.50
CA TYR A 131 17.26 0.09 -0.26
C TYR A 131 16.19 -0.62 0.57
N ALA A 132 16.28 -0.51 1.90
CA ALA A 132 15.25 -0.98 2.83
C ALA A 132 15.25 -0.12 4.10
N MET A 133 14.06 0.19 4.62
CA MET A 133 13.92 0.86 5.92
C MET A 133 12.59 0.52 6.60
N PRO A 134 12.55 0.46 7.95
CA PRO A 134 11.28 0.41 8.66
C PRO A 134 10.50 1.70 8.39
N VAL A 135 9.20 1.56 8.16
CA VAL A 135 8.29 2.70 7.86
C VAL A 135 7.08 2.75 8.77
N GLN A 136 6.77 1.66 9.46
CA GLN A 136 5.71 1.61 10.47
C GLN A 136 6.13 0.65 11.57
N SER A 137 5.92 1.07 12.82
CA SER A 137 6.18 0.25 13.99
C SER A 137 5.21 0.53 15.12
N CYS A 138 4.62 -0.53 15.66
CA CYS A 138 3.76 -0.45 16.83
C CYS A 138 4.58 -0.38 18.13
N LEU A 139 5.85 -0.79 18.08
CA LEU A 139 6.78 -0.75 19.22
C LEU A 139 7.49 0.59 19.33
N ASP A 140 7.90 1.16 18.20
CA ASP A 140 8.74 2.37 18.14
C ASP A 140 7.92 3.63 17.80
N SER A 141 6.60 3.60 17.99
CA SER A 141 5.69 4.73 17.74
C SER A 141 5.80 5.35 16.35
N VAL A 142 6.06 4.53 15.31
CA VAL A 142 6.21 5.00 13.92
C VAL A 142 4.91 4.73 13.16
N SER A 143 4.29 5.78 12.63
CA SER A 143 3.05 5.66 11.85
C SER A 143 3.09 6.50 10.57
N LEU A 144 2.71 5.89 9.45
CA LEU A 144 2.58 6.55 8.17
C LEU A 144 1.40 7.52 8.17
N ASP A 145 1.54 8.60 7.41
CA ASP A 145 0.49 9.62 7.28
C ASP A 145 -0.68 9.14 6.42
N THR A 146 -1.89 9.16 6.96
CA THR A 146 -3.12 8.71 6.28
C THR A 146 -3.99 9.87 5.80
N ASP A 147 -3.56 11.13 5.94
CA ASP A 147 -4.35 12.33 5.59
C ASP A 147 -5.79 12.30 6.17
N GLY A 148 -5.97 11.76 7.39
CA GLY A 148 -7.30 11.66 8.05
C GLY A 148 -8.02 10.33 7.84
N ASP A 149 -7.29 9.21 7.91
CA ASP A 149 -7.76 7.83 8.05
C ASP A 149 -8.59 7.21 6.91
N ASN A 150 -8.92 7.97 5.86
CA ASN A 150 -9.68 7.44 4.72
C ASN A 150 -8.81 7.03 3.52
N ARG A 151 -7.50 6.86 3.73
CA ARG A 151 -6.50 6.54 2.71
C ARG A 151 -5.60 5.43 3.21
N SER A 152 -5.22 4.51 2.31
CA SER A 152 -4.24 3.48 2.63
C SER A 152 -2.92 4.11 3.12
N PRO A 153 -2.33 3.63 4.23
CA PRO A 153 -1.06 4.14 4.75
C PRO A 153 0.09 4.08 3.74
N TYR A 154 0.06 3.12 2.81
CA TYR A 154 1.12 3.00 1.79
C TYR A 154 1.18 4.17 0.82
N LEU A 155 0.10 4.95 0.72
CA LEU A 155 0.05 6.13 -0.12
C LEU A 155 0.76 7.35 0.48
N ALA A 156 1.25 7.24 1.73
CA ALA A 156 2.21 8.16 2.33
C ALA A 156 3.63 8.02 1.74
N ILE A 157 3.86 6.95 0.98
CA ILE A 157 5.12 6.65 0.30
C ILE A 157 4.89 6.93 -1.19
N GLU A 158 5.62 7.90 -1.73
CA GLU A 158 5.40 8.36 -3.10
C GLU A 158 6.72 8.47 -3.85
N TRP A 159 6.72 8.09 -5.12
CA TRP A 159 7.77 8.51 -6.04
C TRP A 159 7.77 10.04 -6.15
N ILE A 160 8.97 10.63 -6.20
CA ILE A 160 9.16 12.05 -6.47
C ILE A 160 9.99 12.20 -7.73
N ASP A 161 9.52 13.09 -8.59
CA ASP A 161 10.19 13.45 -9.82
C ASP A 161 11.17 14.62 -9.58
N ASP A 162 12.27 14.65 -10.33
CA ASP A 162 13.28 15.73 -10.38
C ASP A 162 13.89 16.22 -9.03
N PRO A 163 15.05 15.67 -8.59
CA PRO A 163 15.73 14.48 -9.10
C PRO A 163 14.99 13.20 -8.70
N MET A 164 15.01 12.14 -9.52
CA MET A 164 14.29 10.90 -9.21
C MET A 164 14.59 10.35 -7.79
N GLY A 165 13.53 10.01 -7.05
CA GLY A 165 13.62 9.49 -5.69
C GLY A 165 12.27 9.07 -5.17
N PHE A 166 12.15 8.85 -3.85
CA PHE A 166 10.86 8.71 -3.18
C PHE A 166 10.82 9.56 -1.92
N LYS A 167 9.62 9.91 -1.47
CA LYS A 167 9.38 10.52 -0.15
C LYS A 167 8.55 9.57 0.70
N VAL A 168 8.68 9.71 2.01
CA VAL A 168 7.82 9.05 2.98
C VAL A 168 7.34 10.10 3.97
N SER A 169 6.03 10.11 4.23
CA SER A 169 5.38 10.96 5.21
C SER A 169 4.90 10.13 6.40
N TRP A 170 5.12 10.66 7.59
CA TRP A 170 4.72 10.09 8.87
C TRP A 170 3.89 11.09 9.66
N THR A 171 2.87 10.59 10.34
CA THR A 171 2.18 11.33 11.40
C THR A 171 3.02 11.36 12.68
N ASN A 172 3.82 10.32 12.90
CA ASN A 172 4.77 10.27 14.02
C ASN A 172 5.95 9.34 13.69
N ILE A 173 7.13 9.74 14.15
CA ILE A 173 8.35 8.94 14.13
C ILE A 173 9.10 9.16 15.44
N ASP A 174 9.30 8.11 16.23
CA ASP A 174 10.03 8.16 17.51
C ASP A 174 9.56 9.30 18.45
N ASP A 175 8.25 9.52 18.53
CA ASP A 175 7.60 10.59 19.33
C ASP A 175 7.99 12.04 18.96
N ALA A 176 8.63 12.24 17.80
CA ALA A 176 9.02 13.55 17.30
C ALA A 176 7.90 14.29 16.53
N GLY A 177 6.73 13.66 16.34
CA GLY A 177 5.61 14.21 15.59
C GLY A 177 5.74 14.06 14.07
N PRO A 178 4.93 14.80 13.29
CA PRO A 178 4.84 14.63 11.85
C PRO A 178 6.15 14.96 11.14
N ALA A 179 6.52 14.15 10.16
CA ALA A 179 7.73 14.33 9.38
C ALA A 179 7.56 13.84 7.95
N THR A 180 8.26 14.48 7.02
CA THR A 180 8.44 13.97 5.65
C THR A 180 9.93 13.93 5.35
N ARG A 181 10.42 12.77 4.89
CA ARG A 181 11.81 12.59 4.45
C ARG A 181 11.84 12.21 2.99
N GLU A 182 12.82 12.75 2.28
CA GLU A 182 13.05 12.48 0.86
C GLU A 182 14.32 11.64 0.69
N TYR A 183 14.27 10.66 -0.20
CA TYR A 183 15.37 9.76 -0.52
C TYR A 183 15.64 9.84 -2.00
N ARG A 184 16.85 10.30 -2.38
CA ARG A 184 17.25 10.48 -3.78
C ARG A 184 18.22 9.39 -4.20
N TYR A 185 18.15 9.00 -5.46
CA TYR A 185 19.09 8.03 -6.02
C TYR A 185 20.40 8.73 -6.40
N ASP A 186 21.54 8.23 -5.90
CA ASP A 186 22.88 8.80 -6.16
C ASP A 186 23.65 8.08 -7.29
N GLY A 187 22.96 7.21 -8.04
CA GLY A 187 23.55 6.32 -9.04
C GLY A 187 23.90 4.92 -8.50
N ARG A 188 23.96 4.77 -7.17
CA ARG A 188 24.25 3.50 -6.49
C ARG A 188 23.13 3.08 -5.54
N ALA A 189 22.69 3.97 -4.67
CA ALA A 189 21.70 3.70 -3.64
C ALA A 189 20.74 4.88 -3.46
N PHE A 190 19.65 4.64 -2.74
CA PHE A 190 18.79 5.72 -2.26
C PHE A 190 19.36 6.26 -0.96
N VAL A 191 19.54 7.58 -0.88
CA VAL A 191 20.13 8.27 0.26
C VAL A 191 19.18 9.36 0.73
N GLU A 192 19.00 9.47 2.05
CA GLU A 192 18.20 10.52 2.64
C GLU A 192 18.80 11.89 2.32
N ARG A 193 17.97 12.79 1.79
CA ARG A 193 18.35 14.19 1.59
C ARG A 193 18.25 14.90 2.94
N LYS A 194 19.39 15.13 3.57
CA LYS A 194 19.46 16.02 4.73
C LYS A 194 19.11 17.44 4.28
N ARG A 195 18.09 18.03 4.91
CA ARG A 195 17.83 19.47 4.81
C ARG A 195 18.88 20.25 5.57
#